data_AF-C7R7D5-F1
#
_entry.id   AF-C7R7D5-F1
#
_cell.length_a   1.000
_cell.length_b   1.000
_cell.length_c   1.000
_cell.angle_alpha   90.00
_cell.angle_beta   90.00
_cell.angle_gamma   90.00
#
_symmetry.space_group_name_H-M   'P 1'
#
loop_
_entity.id
_entity.type
_entity.pdbx_description
1 polymer ?
#
loop_
_entity_poly.entity_id
_entity_poly.type
_entity_poly.pdbx_seq_one_letter_code
_entity_poly.pdbx_strand_id
1 'polypeptide(L)' 'MKQKSLLLVAILGFSLLSGCSTMGVNAWEKDLLAKPEMALDEQPLTDALDDHIYFSKEASSGGRAYAGGGCGCN' A
#
# COMPACT_ATOMS: atom_id res chain seq x y z
N MET A 1 35.79 -26.04 -21.19
CA MET A 1 35.42 -24.69 -21.67
C MET A 1 33.92 -24.41 -21.59
N LYS A 2 33.05 -25.31 -22.05
CA LYS A 2 31.57 -25.13 -22.00
C LYS A 2 31.00 -24.86 -20.59
N GLN A 3 31.47 -25.56 -19.56
CA GLN A 3 30.99 -25.35 -18.19
C GLN A 3 31.36 -23.98 -17.58
N LYS A 4 32.57 -23.48 -17.87
CA LYS A 4 32.98 -22.13 -17.42
C LYS A 4 32.17 -21.03 -18.13
N SER A 5 31.84 -21.25 -19.41
CA SER A 5 30.99 -20.34 -20.18
C SER A 5 29.54 -20.32 -19.68
N LEU A 6 29.00 -21.47 -19.26
CA LEU A 6 27.65 -21.57 -18.70
C LEU A 6 27.54 -20.84 -17.34
N LEU A 7 28.57 -20.98 -16.50
CA LEU A 7 28.67 -20.26 -15.23
C LEU A 7 28.71 -18.74 -15.41
N LEU A 8 29.47 -18.26 -16.40
CA LEU A 8 29.53 -16.82 -16.73
C LEU A 8 28.18 -16.24 -17.16
N VAL A 9 27.44 -16.98 -18.00
CA VAL A 9 26.10 -16.57 -18.44
C VAL A 9 25.11 -16.55 -17.27
N ALA A 10 25.18 -17.53 -16.36
CA ALA A 10 24.32 -17.59 -15.19
C ALA A 10 24.56 -16.40 -14.23
N ILE A 11 25.82 -16.04 -13.99
CA ILE A 11 26.18 -14.90 -13.14
C ILE A 11 25.69 -13.58 -13.75
N LEU A 12 25.89 -13.40 -15.06
CA LEU A 12 25.43 -12.20 -15.77
C LEU A 12 23.89 -12.10 -15.80
N GLY A 13 23.20 -13.24 -15.91
CA GLY A 13 21.74 -13.32 -15.79
C GLY A 13 21.24 -12.86 -14.41
N PHE A 14 21.88 -13.31 -13.33
CA PHE A 14 21.48 -12.93 -11.97
C PHE A 14 21.66 -11.44 -11.67
N SER A 15 22.69 -10.80 -12.24
CA SER A 15 22.89 -9.35 -12.05
C SER A 15 21.78 -8.49 -12.66
N LEU A 16 21.04 -9.00 -13.64
CA LEU A 16 19.91 -8.31 -14.27
C LEU A 16 18.62 -8.39 -13.43
N LEU A 17 18.56 -9.28 -12.44
CA LEU A 17 17.44 -9.38 -11.49
C LEU A 17 17.58 -8.43 -10.29
N SER A 18 18.63 -7.60 -10.27
CA SER A 18 18.84 -6.59 -9.24
C SER A 18 17.77 -5.48 -9.38
N GLY A 19 16.81 -5.44 -8.46
CA GLY A 19 15.84 -4.36 -8.37
C GLY A 19 16.42 -3.11 -7.71
N CYS A 20 15.81 -1.94 -7.95
CA CYS A 20 16.21 -0.66 -7.35
C CYS A 20 15.75 -0.49 -5.89
N SER A 21 15.95 -1.50 -5.04
CA SER A 21 15.54 -1.45 -3.63
C SER A 21 16.28 -0.39 -2.79
N THR A 22 17.40 0.13 -3.31
CA THR A 22 18.25 1.13 -2.64
C THR A 22 17.94 2.58 -3.05
N MET A 23 17.06 2.81 -4.02
CA MET A 23 16.72 4.16 -4.50
C MET A 23 15.55 4.82 -3.75
N GLY A 24 15.06 4.17 -2.68
CA GLY A 24 13.97 4.68 -1.85
C GLY A 24 14.44 5.49 -0.65
N VAL A 25 13.51 6.26 -0.11
CA VAL A 25 13.65 6.91 1.21
C VAL A 25 13.43 5.89 2.33
N ASN A 26 14.10 6.08 3.46
CA ASN A 26 13.93 5.25 4.64
C ASN A 26 12.47 5.29 5.12
N ALA A 27 12.00 4.24 5.80
CA ALA A 27 10.59 4.13 6.21
C ALA A 27 10.11 5.33 7.05
N TRP A 28 10.97 5.85 7.93
CA TRP A 28 10.71 7.03 8.78
C TRP A 28 10.82 8.37 8.04
N GLU A 29 11.35 8.40 6.82
CA GLU A 29 11.40 9.61 5.98
C GLU A 29 10.09 9.82 5.20
N LYS A 30 9.16 8.84 5.26
CA LYS A 30 7.88 8.90 4.54
C LYS A 30 6.80 9.70 5.28
N ASP A 31 7.01 10.07 6.54
CA ASP A 31 6.03 10.85 7.32
C ASP A 31 5.68 12.19 6.67
N LEU A 32 6.57 12.76 5.85
CA LEU A 32 6.36 14.03 5.16
C LEU A 32 5.66 13.90 3.80
N LEU A 33 5.51 12.69 3.27
CA LEU A 33 4.91 12.46 1.95
C LEU A 33 3.39 12.42 2.02
N ALA A 34 2.81 11.89 3.09
CA ALA A 34 1.37 11.83 3.30
C ALA A 34 0.89 13.11 4.01
N LYS A 35 0.60 14.15 3.23
CA LYS A 35 0.03 15.38 3.81
C LYS A 35 -1.42 15.14 4.25
N PRO A 36 -1.93 15.88 5.25
CA PRO A 36 -3.32 15.78 5.67
C PRO A 36 -4.33 15.95 4.53
N GLU A 37 -4.02 16.79 3.53
CA GLU A 37 -4.90 17.02 2.37
C GLU A 37 -4.93 15.87 1.36
N MET A 38 -4.09 14.84 1.55
CA MET A 38 -4.10 13.61 0.74
C MET A 38 -4.94 12.50 1.36
N ALA A 39 -5.58 12.76 2.50
CA ALA A 39 -6.53 11.83 3.09
C ALA A 39 -7.67 11.57 2.09
N LEU A 40 -8.06 10.30 1.96
CA LEU A 40 -9.18 9.90 1.10
C LEU A 40 -10.52 10.47 1.61
N ASP A 41 -10.54 10.84 2.88
CA ASP A 41 -11.67 11.37 3.62
C ASP A 41 -11.23 12.73 4.20
N GLU A 42 -11.89 13.79 3.74
CA GLU A 42 -11.63 15.17 4.17
C GLU A 42 -12.17 15.44 5.58
N GLN A 43 -13.24 14.73 5.99
CA GLN A 43 -14.00 14.97 7.20
C GLN A 43 -14.34 13.65 7.92
N PRO A 44 -13.35 12.97 8.51
CA PRO A 44 -13.51 11.59 8.99
C PRO A 44 -14.59 11.39 10.05
N LEU A 45 -14.92 12.44 10.81
CA LEU A 45 -16.02 12.38 11.77
C LEU A 45 -17.40 12.38 11.09
N THR A 46 -17.56 13.20 10.04
CA THR A 46 -18.82 13.30 9.29
C THR A 46 -19.05 12.01 8.52
N ASP A 47 -18.04 11.52 7.82
CA ASP A 47 -18.11 10.29 7.02
C ASP A 47 -18.41 9.07 7.90
N ALA A 48 -17.79 8.98 9.09
CA ALA A 48 -18.10 7.93 10.06
C ALA A 48 -19.55 8.00 10.58
N LEU A 49 -20.08 9.21 10.80
CA LEU A 49 -21.46 9.41 11.23
C LEU A 49 -22.45 9.02 10.14
N ASP A 50 -22.18 9.45 8.90
CA ASP A 50 -23.02 9.15 7.75
C ASP A 50 -23.06 7.64 7.47
N ASP A 51 -21.92 6.96 7.55
CA ASP A 51 -21.85 5.51 7.43
C ASP A 51 -22.64 4.81 8.55
N HIS A 52 -22.50 5.26 9.80
CA HIS A 52 -23.28 4.71 10.92
C HIS A 52 -24.78 4.84 10.67
N ILE A 53 -25.24 5.99 10.17
CA ILE A 53 -26.66 6.23 9.82
C ILE A 53 -27.08 5.32 8.67
N TYR A 54 -26.26 5.20 7.62
CA TYR A 54 -26.55 4.41 6.43
C TYR A 54 -26.73 2.92 6.76
N PHE A 55 -25.76 2.29 7.43
CA PHE A 55 -25.85 0.86 7.79
C PHE A 55 -26.97 0.59 8.79
N SER A 56 -27.24 1.53 9.71
CA SER A 56 -28.39 1.43 10.61
C SER A 56 -29.73 1.40 9.86
N LYS A 57 -29.85 2.15 8.77
CA LYS A 57 -31.07 2.18 7.93
C LYS A 57 -31.22 0.92 7.09
N GLU A 58 -30.11 0.34 6.65
CA GLU A 58 -30.12 -0.86 5.81
C GLU A 58 -30.19 -2.17 6.61
N ALA A 59 -30.15 -2.10 7.94
CA ALA A 59 -30.04 -3.25 8.84
C ALA A 59 -28.88 -4.19 8.47
N SER A 60 -27.82 -3.62 7.88
CA SER A 60 -26.63 -4.34 7.46
C SER A 60 -25.56 -4.29 8.54
N SER A 61 -24.92 -5.43 8.80
CA SER A 61 -23.79 -5.54 9.70
C SER A 61 -22.48 -5.49 8.91
N GLY A 62 -21.65 -4.50 9.21
CA GLY A 62 -20.37 -4.27 8.54
C GLY A 62 -20.38 -3.04 7.66
N GLY A 63 -19.45 -2.13 7.96
CA GLY A 63 -19.29 -0.87 7.26
C GLY A 63 -17.92 -0.69 6.64
N ARG A 64 -17.72 0.46 5.99
CA ARG A 64 -16.41 0.85 5.47
C ARG A 64 -15.46 1.03 6.67
N ALA A 65 -14.21 0.58 6.55
CA ALA A 65 -13.24 0.74 7.64
C ALA A 65 -12.96 2.22 7.90
N TYR A 66 -13.08 2.67 9.15
CA TYR A 66 -12.94 4.07 9.62
C TYR A 66 -11.61 4.76 9.30
N ALA A 67 -10.61 4.04 8.79
CA ALA A 67 -9.23 4.50 8.69
C ALA A 67 -8.74 4.76 7.26
N GLY A 68 -9.63 4.80 6.26
CA GLY A 68 -9.29 5.23 4.90
C GLY A 68 -8.04 4.55 4.33
N GLY A 69 -8.18 3.30 3.86
CA GLY A 69 -7.05 2.58 3.24
C GLY A 69 -7.01 1.06 3.41
N GLY A 70 -8.07 0.43 3.91
CA GLY A 70 -8.17 -1.05 3.98
C GLY A 70 -8.93 -1.66 2.80
N CYS A 71 -8.83 -2.97 2.59
CA CYS A 71 -9.56 -3.72 1.54
C CYS A 71 -11.09 -3.70 1.65
N GLY A 72 -11.67 -2.88 2.52
CA GLY A 72 -13.10 -2.85 2.79
C GLY A 72 -13.63 -4.13 3.45
N CYS A 73 -12.74 -4.97 3.99
CA CYS A 73 -13.11 -6.24 4.59
C CYS A 73 -13.42 -6.03 6.08
N ASN A 74 -14.68 -6.31 6.46
CA ASN A 74 -15.15 -6.44 7.84
C ASN A 74 -14.76 -7.82 8.42
#